data_AF-A0A9Y2JNV1-F1
#
_entry.id   AF-A0A9Y2JNV1-F1
#
_cell.length_a   1.000
_cell.length_b   1.000
_cell.length_c   1.000
_cell.angle_alpha   90.00
_cell.angle_beta   90.00
_cell.angle_gamma   90.00
#
_symmetry.space_group_name_H-M   'P 1'
#
loop_
_entity.id
_entity.type
_entity.pdbx_description
1 polymer ?
#
loop_
_entity_poly.entity_id
_entity_poly.type
_entity_poly.pdbx_seq_one_letter_code
_entity_poly.pdbx_strand_id
1 'polypeptide(L)'
;MTEGFSPDFPLDPAPGPPRTVVPRPRPVLARPVVAGLLGVLVGAFLVGVPWLVLSLLGGPSGQALTAPANLGGLSRAQDAIAKLDAVKGKPQIDRIAKTDQETASRVSAAYAGAGAVVQDYQDDELRRGLQLIAVRAPSPELFAPYEDVQALGVAKPGTELVRVGAVQCLVHNDPVAPGSTPDPDRSFVLNCQRTGPGLTVTVRSMGTDGNRDPQELAGIVEQAWRELAA
;
A
#
# COMPACT_ATOMS: atom_id res chain seq x y z
N MET A 1 -42.04 59.59 36.18
CA MET A 1 -42.51 59.74 34.79
C MET A 1 -43.22 58.43 34.47
N THR A 2 -44.51 58.19 34.80
CA THR A 2 -45.75 58.74 34.17
C THR A 2 -45.64 58.63 32.65
N GLU A 3 -46.50 57.98 31.87
CA GLU A 3 -47.96 57.73 31.84
C GLU A 3 -48.16 56.45 30.97
N GLY A 4 -49.20 55.62 30.99
CA GLY A 4 -50.61 55.82 31.32
C GLY A 4 -51.40 56.33 30.10
N PHE A 5 -51.83 55.49 29.15
CA PHE A 5 -53.13 55.68 28.48
C PHE A 5 -53.63 54.46 27.67
N SER A 6 -54.95 54.34 27.66
CA SER A 6 -55.82 53.24 27.23
C SER A 6 -56.39 53.46 25.81
N PRO A 7 -57.18 52.50 25.24
CA PRO A 7 -57.28 52.20 23.82
C PRO A 7 -58.42 52.91 23.09
N ASP A 8 -58.27 53.07 21.78
CA ASP A 8 -59.35 53.44 20.85
C ASP A 8 -59.53 52.36 19.78
N PHE A 9 -60.74 51.78 19.74
CA PHE A 9 -61.26 50.97 18.64
C PHE A 9 -61.82 51.88 17.54
N PRO A 10 -61.70 51.48 16.26
CA PRO A 10 -62.70 51.83 15.27
C PRO A 10 -63.28 50.62 14.55
N LEU A 11 -64.58 50.44 14.77
CA LEU A 11 -65.69 50.24 13.82
C LEU A 11 -65.54 49.18 12.70
N ASP A 12 -66.37 48.15 12.82
CA ASP A 12 -66.76 47.21 11.77
C ASP A 12 -67.26 47.90 10.49
N PRO A 13 -66.79 47.52 9.30
CA PRO A 13 -67.48 47.80 8.05
C PRO A 13 -68.54 46.74 7.74
N ALA A 14 -69.68 47.22 7.23
CA ALA A 14 -70.88 46.47 6.86
C ALA A 14 -70.64 45.32 5.85
N PRO A 15 -71.56 44.32 5.78
CA PRO A 15 -71.41 43.15 4.92
C PRO A 15 -71.62 43.49 3.44
N GLY A 16 -70.58 43.27 2.62
CA GLY A 16 -70.66 43.27 1.16
C GLY A 16 -71.23 41.96 0.57
N PRO A 17 -71.71 41.98 -0.68
CA PRO A 17 -72.48 40.88 -1.30
C PRO A 17 -71.64 39.62 -1.59
N PRO A 18 -72.29 38.45 -1.77
CA PRO A 18 -71.60 37.17 -1.91
C PRO A 18 -70.71 37.13 -3.15
N ARG A 19 -69.41 36.89 -2.95
CA ARG A 19 -68.47 36.61 -4.04
C ARG A 19 -68.63 35.17 -4.49
N THR A 20 -68.95 35.01 -5.77
CA THR A 20 -68.96 33.75 -6.52
C THR A 20 -67.61 33.04 -6.42
N VAL A 21 -67.64 31.80 -5.93
CA VAL A 21 -66.48 30.91 -5.82
C VAL A 21 -66.13 30.36 -7.21
N VAL A 22 -64.99 30.77 -7.75
CA VAL A 22 -64.38 30.10 -8.92
C VAL A 22 -63.63 28.86 -8.42
N PRO A 23 -63.84 27.65 -8.99
CA PRO A 23 -63.10 26.47 -8.58
C PRO A 23 -61.63 26.59 -9.01
N ARG A 24 -60.72 26.59 -8.04
CA ARG A 24 -59.28 26.43 -8.28
C ARG A 24 -59.00 24.96 -8.64
N PRO A 25 -58.25 24.66 -9.73
CA PRO A 25 -57.85 23.29 -10.03
C PRO A 25 -56.92 22.77 -8.93
N ARG A 26 -57.24 21.59 -8.40
CA ARG A 26 -56.44 20.90 -7.37
C ARG A 26 -55.11 20.43 -7.98
N PRO A 27 -53.95 20.67 -7.33
CA PRO A 27 -52.71 20.02 -7.75
C PRO A 27 -52.81 18.52 -7.44
N VAL A 28 -52.51 17.71 -8.45
CA VAL A 28 -52.40 16.26 -8.31
C VAL A 28 -51.18 15.99 -7.42
N LEU A 29 -51.46 15.63 -6.17
CA LEU A 29 -50.46 15.19 -5.19
C LEU A 29 -49.85 13.87 -5.68
N ALA A 30 -48.84 13.99 -6.56
CA ALA A 30 -47.98 12.89 -6.92
C ALA A 30 -47.21 12.47 -5.65
N ARG A 31 -47.47 11.24 -5.20
CA ARG A 31 -46.99 10.63 -3.96
C ARG A 31 -45.45 10.83 -3.80
N PRO A 32 -44.98 11.72 -2.91
CA PRO A 32 -43.54 12.04 -2.78
C PRO A 32 -42.69 10.88 -2.28
N VAL A 33 -43.32 9.84 -1.71
CA VAL A 33 -42.68 8.63 -1.22
C VAL A 33 -42.06 7.80 -2.35
N VAL A 34 -42.66 7.80 -3.54
CA VAL A 34 -42.17 6.99 -4.67
C VAL A 34 -40.95 7.63 -5.34
N ALA A 35 -40.91 8.97 -5.41
CA ALA A 35 -39.78 9.71 -5.96
C ALA A 35 -38.53 9.63 -5.05
N GLY A 36 -38.72 9.66 -3.72
CA GLY A 36 -37.63 9.49 -2.76
C GLY A 36 -36.97 8.10 -2.83
N LEU A 37 -37.77 7.05 -3.01
CA LEU A 37 -37.29 5.66 -3.14
C LEU A 37 -36.49 5.43 -4.42
N LEU A 38 -36.93 6.02 -5.54
CA LEU A 38 -36.18 6.00 -6.80
C LEU A 38 -34.84 6.75 -6.67
N GLY A 39 -34.82 7.90 -5.98
CA GLY A 39 -33.58 8.63 -5.72
C GLY A 39 -32.58 7.85 -4.87
N VAL A 40 -33.04 7.14 -3.84
CA VAL A 40 -32.19 6.28 -2.99
C VAL A 40 -31.67 5.07 -3.77
N LEU A 41 -32.49 4.42 -4.59
CA LEU A 41 -32.06 3.29 -5.41
C LEU A 41 -31.03 3.70 -6.46
N VAL A 42 -31.23 4.83 -7.14
CA VAL A 42 -30.28 5.35 -8.13
C VAL A 42 -28.98 5.80 -7.44
N GLY A 43 -29.07 6.46 -6.28
CA GLY A 43 -27.89 6.81 -5.47
C GLY A 43 -27.11 5.58 -5.00
N ALA A 44 -27.79 4.56 -4.49
CA ALA A 44 -27.16 3.30 -4.08
C ALA A 44 -26.52 2.56 -5.25
N PHE A 45 -27.12 2.61 -6.45
CA PHE A 45 -26.54 2.00 -7.65
C PHE A 45 -25.33 2.77 -8.18
N LEU A 46 -25.40 4.10 -8.20
CA LEU A 46 -24.31 4.96 -8.72
C LEU A 46 -23.09 4.99 -7.80
N VAL A 47 -23.24 4.77 -6.50
CA VAL A 47 -22.10 4.72 -5.56
C VAL A 47 -21.69 3.28 -5.26
N GLY A 48 -22.65 2.35 -5.18
CA GLY A 48 -22.40 0.96 -4.87
C GLY A 48 -21.74 0.18 -6.00
N VAL A 49 -22.13 0.40 -7.25
CA VAL A 49 -21.55 -0.32 -8.40
C VAL A 49 -20.08 0.05 -8.63
N PRO A 50 -19.67 1.34 -8.64
CA PRO A 50 -18.26 1.68 -8.75
C PRO A 50 -17.43 1.16 -7.58
N TRP A 51 -17.95 1.21 -6.35
CA TRP A 51 -17.23 0.68 -5.17
C TRP A 51 -17.02 -0.84 -5.23
N LEU A 52 -18.04 -1.59 -5.66
CA LEU A 52 -17.94 -3.03 -5.89
C LEU A 52 -16.97 -3.36 -7.03
N VAL A 53 -17.01 -2.62 -8.12
CA VAL A 53 -16.10 -2.81 -9.27
C VAL A 53 -14.65 -2.53 -8.88
N LEU A 54 -14.37 -1.47 -8.11
CA LEU A 54 -13.03 -1.22 -7.57
C LEU A 54 -12.57 -2.32 -6.60
N SER A 55 -13.48 -2.87 -5.80
CA SER A 55 -13.17 -3.96 -4.86
C SER A 55 -12.87 -5.28 -5.57
N LEU A 56 -13.53 -5.55 -6.70
CA LEU A 56 -13.35 -6.77 -7.50
C LEU A 56 -12.12 -6.73 -8.41
N LEU A 57 -11.60 -5.54 -8.76
CA LEU A 57 -10.52 -5.38 -9.75
C LEU A 57 -9.10 -5.23 -9.17
N GLY A 58 -8.93 -5.14 -7.85
CA GLY A 58 -7.57 -4.98 -7.28
C GLY A 58 -7.46 -4.88 -5.76
N GLY A 59 -8.41 -5.46 -5.01
CA GLY A 59 -8.38 -5.46 -3.55
C GLY A 59 -7.37 -6.48 -2.97
N PRO A 60 -6.93 -6.30 -1.71
CA PRO A 60 -6.11 -7.28 -1.00
C PRO A 60 -6.78 -8.65 -0.98
N SER A 61 -6.09 -9.70 -1.43
CA SER A 61 -6.56 -11.07 -1.38
C SER A 61 -6.00 -11.80 -0.16
N GLY A 62 -6.84 -12.52 0.58
CA GLY A 62 -6.43 -13.35 1.72
C GLY A 62 -5.76 -14.68 1.35
N GLN A 63 -5.56 -14.95 0.05
CA GLN A 63 -4.97 -16.21 -0.42
C GLN A 63 -3.54 -16.37 0.09
N ALA A 64 -3.26 -17.50 0.75
CA ALA A 64 -1.94 -17.81 1.29
C ALA A 64 -0.86 -17.79 0.19
N LEU A 65 0.32 -17.30 0.56
CA LEU A 65 1.54 -17.34 -0.25
C LEU A 65 2.50 -18.36 0.35
N THR A 66 3.19 -19.09 -0.51
CA THR A 66 4.26 -20.01 -0.10
C THR A 66 5.57 -19.49 -0.65
N ALA A 67 6.53 -19.23 0.23
CA ALA A 67 7.85 -18.77 -0.20
C ALA A 67 8.57 -19.86 -1.01
N PRO A 68 9.31 -19.48 -2.08
CA PRO A 68 10.20 -20.36 -2.81
C PRO A 68 11.12 -21.19 -1.91
N ALA A 69 11.51 -22.39 -2.36
CA ALA A 69 12.52 -23.18 -1.65
C ALA A 69 13.91 -22.54 -1.75
N ASN A 70 14.22 -21.89 -2.87
CA ASN A 70 15.46 -21.18 -3.12
C ASN A 70 15.17 -19.85 -3.82
N LEU A 71 16.03 -18.86 -3.63
CA LEU A 71 15.86 -17.54 -4.21
C LEU A 71 17.23 -16.98 -4.61
N GLY A 72 17.44 -16.71 -5.90
CA GLY A 72 18.74 -16.19 -6.36
C GLY A 72 19.94 -17.10 -6.07
N GLY A 73 19.72 -18.42 -6.07
CA GLY A 73 20.74 -19.40 -5.68
C GLY A 73 20.97 -19.54 -4.18
N LEU A 74 20.28 -18.75 -3.35
CA LEU A 74 20.32 -18.87 -1.89
C LEU A 74 19.27 -19.87 -1.41
N SER A 75 19.62 -20.64 -0.38
CA SER A 75 18.68 -21.51 0.32
C SER A 75 18.01 -20.76 1.46
N ARG A 76 16.91 -21.28 2.01
CA ARG A 76 16.30 -20.69 3.22
C ARG A 76 17.35 -20.63 4.33
N ALA A 77 17.39 -19.54 5.09
CA ALA A 77 18.40 -19.33 6.11
C ALA A 77 18.43 -20.47 7.14
N GLN A 78 17.27 -21.03 7.47
CA GLN A 78 17.12 -22.19 8.34
C GLN A 78 17.86 -23.42 7.80
N ASP A 79 17.76 -23.67 6.49
CA ASP A 79 18.39 -24.81 5.82
C ASP A 79 19.91 -24.61 5.74
N ALA A 80 20.36 -23.39 5.42
CA ALA A 80 21.78 -23.04 5.40
C ALA A 80 22.44 -23.23 6.78
N ILE A 81 21.79 -22.78 7.85
CA ILE A 81 22.28 -22.95 9.23
C ILE A 81 22.31 -24.43 9.63
N ALA A 82 21.25 -25.17 9.29
CA ALA A 82 21.16 -26.60 9.60
C ALA A 82 22.26 -27.43 8.93
N LYS A 83 22.69 -27.04 7.71
CA LYS A 83 23.81 -27.67 7.00
C LYS A 83 25.14 -27.53 7.75
N LEU A 84 25.37 -26.41 8.43
CA LEU A 84 26.61 -26.18 9.19
C LEU A 84 26.62 -26.96 10.51
N ASP A 85 25.59 -26.79 11.33
CA ASP A 85 25.42 -27.53 12.58
C ASP A 85 23.96 -27.44 13.05
N ALA A 86 23.15 -28.46 12.74
CA ALA A 86 21.73 -28.47 13.09
C ALA A 86 21.46 -28.40 14.60
N VAL A 87 22.36 -28.92 15.45
CA VAL A 87 22.15 -28.96 16.90
C VAL A 87 22.45 -27.60 17.51
N LYS A 88 23.63 -27.02 17.21
CA LYS A 88 24.01 -25.70 17.73
C LYS A 88 23.24 -24.56 17.05
N GLY A 89 22.84 -24.75 15.79
CA GLY A 89 22.08 -23.78 15.01
C GLY A 89 20.60 -23.70 15.38
N LYS A 90 20.05 -24.71 16.08
CA LYS A 90 18.62 -24.77 16.40
C LYS A 90 18.03 -23.51 17.06
N PRO A 91 18.67 -22.87 18.07
CA PRO A 91 18.14 -21.64 18.65
C PRO A 91 18.03 -20.48 17.64
N GLN A 92 18.96 -20.41 16.69
CA GLN A 92 18.95 -19.40 15.63
C GLN A 92 17.87 -19.72 14.58
N ILE A 93 17.75 -20.99 14.19
CA ILE A 93 16.68 -21.45 13.28
C ILE A 93 15.29 -21.13 13.85
N ASP A 94 15.05 -21.47 15.12
CA ASP A 94 13.76 -21.21 15.79
C ASP A 94 13.49 -19.70 15.89
N ARG A 95 14.52 -18.88 16.11
CA ARG A 95 14.41 -17.41 16.14
C ARG A 95 14.05 -16.83 14.77
N ILE A 96 14.71 -17.29 13.70
CA ILE A 96 14.42 -16.84 12.34
C ILE A 96 12.99 -17.23 11.98
N ALA A 97 12.60 -18.50 12.20
CA ALA A 97 11.24 -18.97 11.91
C ALA A 97 10.16 -18.14 12.64
N LYS A 98 10.37 -17.83 13.92
CA LYS A 98 9.47 -16.95 14.68
C LYS A 98 9.45 -15.53 14.11
N THR A 99 10.61 -14.99 13.74
CA THR A 99 10.73 -13.63 13.20
C THR A 99 10.03 -13.51 11.86
N ASP A 100 10.22 -14.47 10.96
CA ASP A 100 9.53 -14.57 9.67
C ASP A 100 8.02 -14.63 9.86
N GLN A 101 7.53 -15.49 10.77
CA GLN A 101 6.10 -15.63 11.07
C GLN A 101 5.49 -14.33 11.61
N GLU A 102 6.11 -13.72 12.61
CA GLU A 102 5.62 -12.46 13.22
C GLU A 102 5.66 -11.31 12.22
N THR A 103 6.69 -11.25 11.38
CA THR A 103 6.82 -10.22 10.33
C THR A 103 5.76 -10.41 9.26
N ALA A 104 5.53 -11.65 8.78
CA ALA A 104 4.47 -11.95 7.82
C ALA A 104 3.08 -11.58 8.36
N SER A 105 2.80 -11.85 9.63
CA SER A 105 1.56 -11.43 10.30
C SER A 105 1.40 -9.91 10.31
N ARG A 106 2.46 -9.17 10.62
CA ARG A 106 2.46 -7.69 10.62
C ARG A 106 2.28 -7.12 9.22
N VAL A 107 2.92 -7.70 8.21
CA VAL A 107 2.74 -7.32 6.81
C VAL A 107 1.30 -7.59 6.39
N SER A 108 0.76 -8.77 6.66
CA SER A 108 -0.65 -9.09 6.38
C SER A 108 -1.59 -8.05 7.01
N ALA A 109 -1.40 -7.71 8.28
CA ALA A 109 -2.19 -6.69 8.97
C ALA A 109 -2.07 -5.29 8.33
N ALA A 110 -0.87 -4.88 7.91
CA ALA A 110 -0.64 -3.62 7.22
C ALA A 110 -1.37 -3.53 5.87
N TYR A 111 -1.64 -4.68 5.23
CA TYR A 111 -2.39 -4.80 3.98
C TYR A 111 -3.81 -5.37 4.21
N ALA A 112 -4.45 -4.98 5.31
CA ALA A 112 -5.84 -5.33 5.63
C ALA A 112 -6.15 -6.84 5.64
N GLY A 113 -5.19 -7.66 6.09
CA GLY A 113 -5.32 -9.11 6.15
C GLY A 113 -4.98 -9.85 4.86
N ALA A 114 -4.34 -9.18 3.88
CA ALA A 114 -3.86 -9.83 2.66
C ALA A 114 -2.92 -11.00 2.99
N GLY A 115 -2.96 -12.05 2.17
CA GLY A 115 -2.02 -13.15 2.27
C GLY A 115 -0.60 -12.63 2.10
N ALA A 116 0.24 -12.87 3.10
CA ALA A 116 1.61 -12.40 3.14
C ALA A 116 2.55 -13.54 3.52
N VAL A 117 3.77 -13.50 3.00
CA VAL A 117 4.85 -14.40 3.37
C VAL A 117 6.14 -13.61 3.52
N VAL A 118 6.93 -13.99 4.53
CA VAL A 118 8.27 -13.49 4.77
C VAL A 118 9.18 -14.70 4.91
N GLN A 119 10.36 -14.63 4.30
CA GLN A 119 11.34 -15.72 4.34
C GLN A 119 12.74 -15.16 4.19
N ASP A 120 13.61 -15.48 5.14
CA ASP A 120 15.04 -15.20 5.06
C ASP A 120 15.76 -16.29 4.24
N TYR A 121 16.69 -15.86 3.38
CA TYR A 121 17.54 -16.70 2.54
C TYR A 121 19.01 -16.37 2.75
N GLN A 122 19.87 -17.40 2.75
CA GLN A 122 21.31 -17.25 2.90
C GLN A 122 22.09 -18.23 2.01
N ASP A 123 23.34 -17.86 1.72
CA ASP A 123 24.32 -18.77 1.13
C ASP A 123 24.84 -19.78 2.16
N ASP A 124 25.55 -20.81 1.69
CA ASP A 124 26.06 -21.88 2.56
C ASP A 124 27.17 -21.39 3.50
N GLU A 125 27.80 -20.24 3.20
CA GLU A 125 28.80 -19.59 4.06
C GLU A 125 28.19 -18.64 5.11
N LEU A 126 26.87 -18.41 5.07
CA LEU A 126 26.13 -17.44 5.89
C LEU A 126 26.67 -16.00 5.80
N ARG A 127 27.24 -15.62 4.66
CA ARG A 127 27.82 -14.30 4.40
C ARG A 127 26.84 -13.41 3.65
N ARG A 128 26.16 -13.96 2.66
CA ARG A 128 25.16 -13.25 1.88
C ARG A 128 23.76 -13.60 2.37
N GLY A 129 22.98 -12.59 2.69
CA GLY A 129 21.59 -12.76 3.14
C GLY A 129 20.61 -11.85 2.42
N LEU A 130 19.44 -12.40 2.09
CA LEU A 130 18.30 -11.70 1.53
C LEU A 130 17.04 -12.03 2.32
N GLN A 131 16.13 -11.07 2.46
CA GLN A 131 14.81 -11.28 3.00
C GLN A 131 13.77 -11.05 1.90
N LEU A 132 12.97 -12.08 1.63
CA LEU A 132 11.80 -12.00 0.78
C LEU A 132 10.61 -11.52 1.61
N ILE A 133 9.88 -10.53 1.11
CA ILE A 133 8.58 -10.10 1.63
C ILE A 133 7.62 -10.05 0.45
N ALA A 134 6.56 -10.85 0.50
CA ALA A 134 5.53 -10.82 -0.54
C ALA A 134 4.14 -10.73 0.08
N VAL A 135 3.25 -9.99 -0.59
CA VAL A 135 1.88 -9.76 -0.15
C VAL A 135 0.91 -9.69 -1.33
N ARG A 136 -0.27 -10.30 -1.21
CA ARG A 136 -1.34 -10.32 -2.22
C ARG A 136 -2.11 -8.98 -2.28
N ALA A 137 -1.38 -7.88 -2.47
CA ALA A 137 -1.91 -6.53 -2.55
C ALA A 137 -0.93 -5.62 -3.30
N PRO A 138 -1.40 -4.53 -3.93
CA PRO A 138 -0.54 -3.50 -4.47
C PRO A 138 0.11 -2.69 -3.34
N SER A 139 1.39 -2.36 -3.50
CA SER A 139 2.14 -1.42 -2.66
C SER A 139 2.45 -0.14 -3.44
N PRO A 140 2.56 1.03 -2.77
CA PRO A 140 3.19 2.21 -3.37
C PRO A 140 4.57 1.90 -3.97
N GLU A 141 4.93 2.65 -5.01
CA GLU A 141 6.27 2.59 -5.59
C GLU A 141 7.35 2.98 -4.55
N LEU A 142 8.57 2.47 -4.74
CA LEU A 142 9.71 2.90 -3.94
C LEU A 142 10.04 4.36 -4.27
N PHE A 143 10.49 5.11 -3.27
CA PHE A 143 10.92 6.49 -3.45
C PHE A 143 12.27 6.70 -2.78
N ALA A 144 13.11 7.50 -3.42
CA ALA A 144 14.31 8.06 -2.82
C ALA A 144 14.02 9.53 -2.47
N PRO A 145 14.32 10.01 -1.25
CA PRO A 145 14.22 11.41 -0.92
C PRO A 145 15.06 12.27 -1.87
N TYR A 146 14.59 13.48 -2.16
CA TYR A 146 15.37 14.43 -2.95
C TYR A 146 16.58 14.92 -2.12
N GLU A 147 17.75 14.92 -2.75
CA GLU A 147 18.98 15.45 -2.20
C GLU A 147 19.64 16.40 -3.21
N ASP A 148 19.95 17.63 -2.77
CA ASP A 148 20.68 18.59 -3.59
C ASP A 148 22.18 18.27 -3.53
N VAL A 149 22.63 17.45 -4.48
CA VAL A 149 24.03 17.00 -4.56
C VAL A 149 25.03 18.16 -4.70
N GLN A 150 24.62 19.29 -5.27
CA GLN A 150 25.50 20.47 -5.43
C GLN A 150 25.67 21.18 -4.09
N ALA A 151 24.57 21.41 -3.36
CA ALA A 151 24.61 21.99 -2.03
C ALA A 151 25.33 21.09 -1.02
N LEU A 152 25.19 19.77 -1.17
CA LEU A 152 25.86 18.77 -0.32
C LEU A 152 27.33 18.55 -0.69
N GLY A 153 27.77 19.02 -1.86
CA GLY A 153 29.14 18.80 -2.33
C GLY A 153 29.47 17.33 -2.50
N VAL A 154 28.54 16.53 -3.05
CA VAL A 154 28.71 15.09 -3.30
C VAL A 154 28.48 14.77 -4.77
N ALA A 155 29.06 13.67 -5.27
CA ALA A 155 28.90 13.26 -6.67
C ALA A 155 27.52 12.63 -6.97
N LYS A 156 26.89 12.00 -5.97
CA LYS A 156 25.62 11.28 -6.07
C LYS A 156 24.79 11.46 -4.79
N PRO A 157 23.46 11.34 -4.86
CA PRO A 157 22.63 11.27 -3.66
C PRO A 157 22.97 10.00 -2.86
N GLY A 158 22.83 10.07 -1.54
CA GLY A 158 23.08 8.98 -0.62
C GLY A 158 22.12 7.81 -0.83
N THR A 159 20.90 8.06 -1.30
CA THR A 159 20.00 7.01 -1.80
C THR A 159 19.52 7.34 -3.21
N GLU A 160 19.63 6.37 -4.11
CA GLU A 160 19.24 6.48 -5.51
C GLU A 160 18.15 5.45 -5.84
N LEU A 161 17.12 5.86 -6.57
CA LEU A 161 16.10 4.96 -7.10
C LEU A 161 16.50 4.53 -8.52
N VAL A 162 16.86 3.25 -8.68
CA VAL A 162 17.23 2.64 -9.96
C VAL A 162 16.08 1.77 -10.46
N ARG A 163 15.71 1.89 -11.74
CA ARG A 163 14.68 1.03 -12.37
C ARG A 163 15.33 -0.01 -13.28
N VAL A 164 14.96 -1.27 -13.10
CA VAL A 164 15.38 -2.40 -13.94
C VAL A 164 14.13 -3.12 -14.43
N GLY A 165 13.69 -2.81 -15.65
CA GLY A 165 12.42 -3.31 -16.19
C GLY A 165 11.23 -2.82 -15.35
N ALA A 166 10.46 -3.75 -14.79
CA ALA A 166 9.33 -3.47 -13.90
C ALA A 166 9.70 -3.51 -12.39
N VAL A 167 10.99 -3.73 -12.08
CA VAL A 167 11.51 -3.69 -10.72
C VAL A 167 12.10 -2.32 -10.43
N GLN A 168 11.89 -1.85 -9.21
CA GLN A 168 12.52 -0.65 -8.67
C GLN A 168 13.47 -1.05 -7.55
N CYS A 169 14.67 -0.49 -7.50
CA CYS A 169 15.67 -0.78 -6.49
C CYS A 169 16.13 0.52 -5.83
N LEU A 170 16.19 0.54 -4.51
CA LEU A 170 16.86 1.59 -3.75
C LEU A 170 18.33 1.20 -3.55
N VAL A 171 19.23 2.05 -3.98
CA VAL A 171 20.68 1.87 -3.87
C VAL A 171 21.22 2.90 -2.90
N HIS A 172 21.94 2.45 -1.88
CA HIS A 172 22.74 3.30 -1.02
C HIS A 172 24.06 3.61 -1.71
N ASN A 173 24.46 4.89 -1.69
CA ASN A 173 25.75 5.35 -2.16
C ASN A 173 26.50 6.03 -1.01
N ASP A 174 27.74 5.63 -0.77
CA ASP A 174 28.60 6.39 0.14
C ASP A 174 28.96 7.76 -0.46
N PRO A 175 29.02 8.82 0.38
CA PRO A 175 29.31 10.16 -0.09
C PRO A 175 30.75 10.24 -0.61
N VAL A 176 30.90 10.73 -1.84
CA VAL A 176 32.19 10.99 -2.47
C VAL A 176 32.20 12.39 -3.08
N ALA A 177 33.37 13.03 -3.10
CA ALA A 177 33.53 14.38 -3.61
C ALA A 177 33.18 14.47 -5.12
N PRO A 178 32.69 15.62 -5.61
CA PRO A 178 32.38 15.82 -7.02
C PRO A 178 33.62 15.55 -7.90
N GLY A 179 33.43 14.87 -9.03
CA GLY A 179 34.51 14.50 -9.94
C GLY A 179 35.37 13.31 -9.48
N SER A 180 35.10 12.74 -8.30
CA SER A 180 35.70 11.48 -7.88
C SER A 180 34.90 10.30 -8.43
N THR A 181 35.58 9.20 -8.75
CA THR A 181 34.90 7.94 -9.10
C THR A 181 34.36 7.31 -7.82
N PRO A 182 33.04 7.06 -7.70
CA PRO A 182 32.49 6.33 -6.57
C PRO A 182 33.13 4.95 -6.46
N ASP A 183 33.49 4.55 -5.24
CA ASP A 183 33.96 3.19 -4.97
C ASP A 183 32.77 2.23 -5.13
N PRO A 184 32.75 1.35 -6.15
CA PRO A 184 31.64 0.44 -6.38
C PRO A 184 31.47 -0.55 -5.21
N ASP A 185 32.49 -0.70 -4.36
CA ASP A 185 32.44 -1.58 -3.20
C ASP A 185 31.72 -0.97 -2.00
N ARG A 186 31.41 0.33 -2.07
CA ARG A 186 30.73 1.10 -1.04
C ARG A 186 29.28 1.46 -1.36
N SER A 187 28.83 1.10 -2.55
CA SER A 187 27.42 1.15 -2.91
C SER A 187 26.79 -0.22 -2.78
N PHE A 188 25.59 -0.29 -2.24
CA PHE A 188 24.85 -1.55 -2.11
C PHE A 188 23.35 -1.31 -2.27
N VAL A 189 22.65 -2.33 -2.74
CA VAL A 189 21.21 -2.31 -2.90
C VAL A 189 20.57 -2.51 -1.53
N LEU A 190 19.67 -1.62 -1.13
CA LEU A 190 18.92 -1.72 0.13
C LEU A 190 17.78 -2.72 -0.02
N ASN A 191 16.94 -2.50 -1.04
CA ASN A 191 15.82 -3.36 -1.39
C ASN A 191 15.37 -3.11 -2.83
N CYS A 192 14.88 -4.16 -3.47
CA CYS A 192 14.19 -4.08 -4.75
C CYS A 192 12.72 -4.51 -4.58
N GLN A 193 11.81 -3.86 -5.29
CA GLN A 193 10.38 -4.11 -5.24
C GLN A 193 9.80 -4.18 -6.65
N ARG A 194 8.90 -5.15 -6.86
CA ARG A 194 7.95 -5.19 -7.97
C ARG A 194 6.54 -5.19 -7.40
N THR A 195 5.69 -4.27 -7.88
CA THR A 195 4.30 -4.12 -7.45
C THR A 195 3.37 -4.24 -8.66
N GLY A 196 2.20 -4.84 -8.46
CA GLY A 196 1.13 -4.95 -9.45
C GLY A 196 -0.24 -5.09 -8.77
N PRO A 197 -1.34 -5.20 -9.53
CA PRO A 197 -2.70 -5.08 -8.98
C PRO A 197 -3.07 -6.08 -7.87
N GLY A 198 -2.42 -7.25 -7.79
CA GLY A 198 -2.76 -8.30 -6.83
C GLY A 198 -1.55 -8.94 -6.13
N LEU A 199 -0.36 -8.39 -6.33
CA LEU A 199 0.87 -8.93 -5.75
C LEU A 199 1.91 -7.81 -5.64
N THR A 200 2.60 -7.77 -4.51
CA THR A 200 3.85 -7.05 -4.34
C THR A 200 4.90 -8.02 -3.84
N VAL A 201 6.08 -7.98 -4.46
CA VAL A 201 7.26 -8.74 -4.05
C VAL A 201 8.38 -7.76 -3.79
N THR A 202 8.96 -7.85 -2.59
CA THR A 202 10.13 -7.09 -2.18
C THR A 202 11.23 -8.05 -1.76
N VAL A 203 12.45 -7.79 -2.23
CA VAL A 203 13.65 -8.46 -1.75
C VAL A 203 14.53 -7.40 -1.08
N ARG A 204 14.81 -7.60 0.20
CA ARG A 204 15.65 -6.72 1.00
C ARG A 204 17.00 -7.36 1.27
N SER A 205 18.06 -6.57 1.18
CA SER A 205 19.39 -7.01 1.57
C SER A 205 19.53 -6.99 3.09
N MET A 206 20.02 -8.10 3.66
CA MET A 206 20.24 -8.25 5.11
C MET A 206 21.66 -7.86 5.53
N GLY A 207 22.53 -7.54 4.57
CA GLY A 207 23.90 -7.09 4.76
C GLY A 207 24.43 -6.42 3.49
N THR A 208 25.63 -5.84 3.59
CA THR A 208 26.32 -5.14 2.49
C THR A 208 27.00 -6.08 1.49
N ASP A 209 27.23 -7.33 1.90
CA ASP A 209 28.03 -8.28 1.14
C ASP A 209 27.21 -8.96 0.04
N GLY A 210 27.76 -8.99 -1.17
CA GLY A 210 27.17 -9.70 -2.32
C GLY A 210 25.88 -9.09 -2.90
N ASN A 211 25.47 -7.90 -2.46
CA ASN A 211 24.20 -7.27 -2.89
C ASN A 211 24.43 -5.89 -3.54
N ARG A 212 25.42 -5.81 -4.43
CA ARG A 212 25.85 -4.53 -5.03
C ARG A 212 25.22 -4.23 -6.38
N ASP A 213 24.84 -5.26 -7.13
CA ASP A 213 24.28 -5.09 -8.46
C ASP A 213 22.73 -5.03 -8.42
N PRO A 214 22.12 -3.88 -8.75
CA PRO A 214 20.66 -3.77 -8.84
C PRO A 214 20.07 -4.66 -9.94
N GLN A 215 20.82 -4.98 -11.00
CA GLN A 215 20.34 -5.85 -12.07
C GLN A 215 20.24 -7.30 -11.60
N GLU A 216 21.20 -7.78 -10.83
CA GLU A 216 21.15 -9.10 -10.19
C GLU A 216 19.94 -9.21 -9.25
N LEU A 217 19.77 -8.28 -8.30
CA LEU A 217 18.65 -8.32 -7.35
C LEU A 217 17.30 -8.15 -8.04
N ALA A 218 17.21 -7.34 -9.09
CA ALA A 218 15.99 -7.26 -9.90
C ALA A 218 15.65 -8.61 -10.54
N GLY A 219 16.65 -9.36 -11.04
CA GLY A 219 16.47 -10.72 -11.53
C GLY A 219 15.92 -11.67 -10.46
N ILE A 220 16.36 -11.53 -9.22
CA ILE A 220 15.87 -12.30 -8.06
C ILE A 220 14.41 -11.93 -7.72
N VAL A 221 14.06 -10.63 -7.72
CA VAL A 221 12.67 -10.19 -7.55
C VAL A 221 11.77 -10.77 -8.65
N GLU A 222 12.22 -10.75 -9.91
CA GLU A 222 11.47 -11.32 -11.03
C GLU A 222 11.31 -12.83 -10.93
N GLN A 223 12.31 -13.55 -10.40
CA GLN A 223 12.18 -14.97 -10.09
C GLN A 223 11.04 -15.19 -9.07
N ALA A 224 11.12 -14.55 -7.91
CA ALA A 224 10.08 -14.66 -6.87
C ALA A 224 8.71 -14.25 -7.38
N TRP A 225 8.62 -13.19 -8.20
CA TRP A 225 7.38 -12.76 -8.81
C TRP A 225 6.72 -13.86 -9.64
N ARG A 226 7.48 -14.52 -10.52
CA ARG A 226 6.94 -15.60 -11.37
C ARG A 226 6.47 -16.80 -10.55
N GLU A 227 7.21 -17.17 -9.50
CA GLU A 227 6.86 -18.32 -8.66
C GLU A 227 5.63 -18.06 -7.78
N LEU A 228 5.45 -16.83 -7.30
CA LEU A 228 4.32 -16.44 -6.43
C LEU A 228 3.06 -16.01 -7.20
N ALA A 229 3.22 -15.61 -8.47
CA ALA A 229 2.11 -15.26 -9.35
C ALA A 229 1.41 -16.47 -9.97
N ALA A 230 2.06 -17.65 -9.96
CA ALA A 230 1.47 -18.93 -10.33
C ALA A 230 0.38 -19.37 -9.33
#